data_AF-A0A7G3FJW1-F1
#
_entry.id   AF-A0A7G3FJW1-F1
#
_cell.length_a   1.000
_cell.length_b   1.000
_cell.length_c   1.000
_cell.angle_alpha   90.00
_cell.angle_beta   90.00
_cell.angle_gamma   90.00
#
_symmetry.space_group_name_H-M   'P 1'
#
loop_
_entity.id
_entity.type
_entity.pdbx_description
1 polymer ?
#
loop_
_entity_poly.entity_id
_entity_poly.type
_entity_poly.pdbx_seq_one_letter_code
_entity_poly.pdbx_strand_id
1 'polypeptide(L)'
;MTSQPIDYEKHFLVETSWEICNQLGGIYTVIRSKLPANIEAWGKNYCLLGPLVNKGLNAEFEDIAERESTLGRTVAALENMGIEVRYGTWLVSGRPKTVLLNPDHNIGKLQHIKKQLWEDHQIPIGTDDSLYDISLQWCDLVDTFFTLFSKHEKRTILFHGHEWMVCPALLNTTGAHSNVKTIFTTHATRLGRVLAVNHKNFYDMMYEVDDQELAKQFGIPSIHQLERQGANKTDCFTTVSQITGLECEALLGKLPDQITPNGLNIERFQDPHRIQIRHEKYKKQIENFVIGHFFNATPFDLNKTLFLFTSGRYEYENKGFDIIVKALKKLNEKLIQEKVDVTVVMFFITNAPVKSFNPAVLHSKALLEEVKNTCKSIEGEIAAQLLVNAASSKDDFKLPDLNQFVSDYWRLRFRRSLQSWKTDEWPMIVTHLLQDDHSDAILKGLREEQLFNSPIDKVKVVFHPEFISPTNPLFGLEYSQFVRGCHMGVFPSYYEPWGYTPLECIARGVPTITSDLSGFGSYTENINANSQETGVYVLKRKDKTEAQSVEDLAKMLLQFSKTNYNYRAIMRNTLEEFSRTFDWHKLRIHYDEAYAKAVKK
;
A
#
# COMPACT_ATOMS: atom_id res chain seq x y z
N MET A 1 -11.59 -1.93 -32.51
CA MET A 1 -12.17 -3.27 -32.73
C MET A 1 -12.37 -3.90 -31.37
N THR A 2 -13.61 -4.00 -30.89
CA THR A 2 -13.93 -4.65 -29.62
C THR A 2 -13.54 -6.13 -29.70
N SER A 3 -12.57 -6.56 -28.89
CA SER A 3 -12.25 -7.98 -28.73
C SER A 3 -13.48 -8.71 -28.22
N GLN A 4 -13.81 -9.85 -28.84
CA GLN A 4 -14.83 -10.74 -28.27
C GLN A 4 -14.43 -11.09 -26.83
N PRO A 5 -15.37 -11.08 -25.88
CA PRO A 5 -15.10 -11.42 -24.49
C PRO A 5 -14.59 -12.87 -24.41
N ILE A 6 -13.73 -13.13 -23.42
CA ILE A 6 -13.18 -14.46 -23.24
C ILE A 6 -14.27 -15.44 -22.79
N ASP A 7 -14.26 -16.64 -23.37
CA ASP A 7 -15.18 -17.71 -23.03
C ASP A 7 -14.59 -18.53 -21.87
N TYR A 8 -15.00 -18.23 -20.64
CA TYR A 8 -14.46 -18.85 -19.42
C TYR A 8 -14.63 -20.38 -19.35
N GLU A 9 -15.55 -20.96 -20.12
CA GLU A 9 -15.77 -22.42 -20.15
C GLU A 9 -14.80 -23.15 -21.08
N LYS A 10 -14.29 -22.46 -22.11
CA LYS A 10 -13.32 -23.00 -23.08
C LYS A 10 -11.87 -22.84 -22.68
N HIS A 11 -11.60 -22.08 -21.63
CA HIS A 11 -10.26 -21.75 -21.18
C HIS A 11 -10.05 -22.19 -19.73
N PHE A 12 -8.80 -22.43 -19.35
CA PHE A 12 -8.40 -22.68 -17.97
C PHE A 12 -7.30 -21.68 -17.60
N LEU A 13 -7.52 -20.89 -16.54
CA LEU A 13 -6.54 -19.89 -16.10
C LEU A 13 -5.66 -20.45 -14.98
N VAL A 14 -4.34 -20.47 -15.23
CA VAL A 14 -3.31 -20.73 -14.22
C VAL A 14 -2.55 -19.44 -13.97
N GLU A 15 -2.86 -18.79 -12.86
CA GLU A 15 -2.22 -17.53 -12.46
C GLU A 15 -1.05 -17.83 -11.50
N THR A 16 0.13 -17.39 -11.89
CA THR A 16 1.41 -17.86 -11.35
C THR A 16 2.24 -16.69 -10.84
N SER A 17 2.76 -16.80 -9.63
CA SER A 17 3.53 -15.75 -8.98
C SER A 17 4.33 -16.32 -7.81
N TRP A 18 5.50 -15.72 -7.56
CA TRP A 18 6.30 -16.00 -6.37
C TRP A 18 5.61 -15.62 -5.05
N GLU A 19 4.64 -14.69 -5.11
CA GLU A 19 3.93 -14.18 -3.93
C GLU A 19 2.64 -14.96 -3.59
N ILE A 20 2.29 -16.00 -4.34
CA ILE A 20 1.13 -16.86 -3.99
C ILE A 20 1.43 -17.63 -2.71
N CYS A 21 0.55 -17.49 -1.70
CA CYS A 21 0.75 -18.01 -0.35
C CYS A 21 2.05 -17.54 0.35
N ASN A 22 2.69 -16.47 -0.15
CA ASN A 22 3.98 -15.98 0.33
C ASN A 22 4.03 -14.45 0.26
N GLN A 23 3.65 -13.77 1.35
CA GLN A 23 3.57 -12.30 1.36
C GLN A 23 4.97 -11.66 1.39
N LEU A 24 5.44 -11.18 0.24
CA LEU A 24 6.69 -10.41 0.13
C LEU A 24 6.44 -8.92 -0.19
N GLY A 25 5.39 -8.62 -0.94
CA GLY A 25 5.18 -7.28 -1.47
C GLY A 25 3.75 -7.00 -1.87
N GLY A 26 3.60 -6.12 -2.87
CA GLY A 26 2.30 -5.64 -3.34
C GLY A 26 1.55 -6.67 -4.17
N ILE A 27 2.24 -7.64 -4.78
CA ILE A 27 1.62 -8.60 -5.72
C ILE A 27 0.75 -9.59 -4.97
N TYR A 28 1.16 -9.98 -3.75
CA TYR A 28 0.30 -10.70 -2.82
C TYR A 28 -1.06 -10.00 -2.66
N THR A 29 -1.06 -8.68 -2.47
CA THR A 29 -2.28 -7.88 -2.33
C THR A 29 -3.07 -7.80 -3.62
N VAL A 30 -2.41 -7.65 -4.79
CA VAL A 30 -3.06 -7.68 -6.12
C VAL A 30 -3.84 -8.97 -6.27
N ILE A 31 -3.14 -10.11 -6.19
CA ILE A 31 -3.70 -11.43 -6.44
C ILE A 31 -4.81 -11.69 -5.42
N ARG A 32 -4.52 -11.56 -4.12
CA ARG A 32 -5.46 -11.84 -3.04
C ARG A 32 -6.75 -11.03 -3.14
N SER A 33 -6.66 -9.74 -3.49
CA SER A 33 -7.85 -8.88 -3.60
C SER A 33 -8.67 -9.16 -4.86
N LYS A 34 -8.03 -9.64 -5.93
CA LYS A 34 -8.66 -10.01 -7.21
C LYS A 34 -9.40 -11.36 -7.16
N LEU A 35 -9.02 -12.26 -6.24
CA LEU A 35 -9.58 -13.62 -6.16
C LEU A 35 -11.10 -13.70 -6.19
N PRO A 36 -11.87 -12.91 -5.41
CA PRO A 36 -13.33 -13.04 -5.41
C PRO A 36 -13.94 -12.82 -6.81
N ALA A 37 -13.52 -11.75 -7.50
CA ALA A 37 -14.01 -11.42 -8.83
C ALA A 37 -13.51 -12.41 -9.90
N ASN A 38 -12.32 -12.99 -9.73
CA ASN A 38 -11.80 -14.04 -10.61
C ASN A 38 -12.54 -15.36 -10.42
N ILE A 39 -12.83 -15.76 -9.19
CA ILE A 39 -13.48 -17.03 -8.87
C ILE A 39 -14.96 -16.99 -9.28
N GLU A 40 -15.63 -15.84 -9.15
CA GLU A 40 -16.98 -15.66 -9.70
C GLU A 40 -17.02 -15.88 -11.22
N ALA A 41 -16.01 -15.38 -11.94
CA ALA A 41 -15.95 -15.50 -13.41
C ALA A 41 -15.48 -16.87 -13.90
N TRP A 42 -14.38 -17.38 -13.33
CA TRP A 42 -13.71 -18.59 -13.81
C TRP A 42 -14.17 -19.88 -13.09
N GLY A 43 -14.77 -19.76 -11.91
CA GLY A 43 -15.21 -20.88 -11.10
C GLY A 43 -14.13 -21.94 -10.90
N LYS A 44 -14.41 -23.16 -11.35
CA LYS A 44 -13.49 -24.32 -11.26
C LYS A 44 -12.35 -24.30 -12.28
N ASN A 45 -12.40 -23.42 -13.28
CA ASN A 45 -11.42 -23.31 -14.37
C ASN A 45 -10.29 -22.32 -14.02
N TYR A 46 -10.01 -22.15 -12.72
CA TYR A 46 -9.00 -21.23 -12.19
C TYR A 46 -8.14 -21.93 -11.14
N CYS A 47 -6.83 -21.71 -11.23
CA CYS A 47 -5.87 -22.19 -10.26
C CYS A 47 -4.75 -21.18 -10.06
N LEU A 48 -4.26 -21.09 -8.83
CA LEU A 48 -3.03 -20.40 -8.49
C LEU A 48 -1.84 -21.37 -8.49
N LEU A 49 -0.69 -20.92 -8.97
CA LEU A 49 0.57 -21.68 -8.94
C LEU A 49 1.68 -20.85 -8.28
N GLY A 50 2.24 -21.36 -7.17
CA GLY A 50 3.23 -20.64 -6.37
C GLY A 50 4.39 -21.51 -5.88
N PRO A 51 5.36 -20.91 -5.19
CA PRO A 51 6.46 -21.64 -4.54
C PRO A 51 6.06 -22.14 -3.14
N LEU A 52 6.47 -23.37 -2.79
CA LEU A 52 6.32 -23.91 -1.43
C LEU A 52 7.49 -23.46 -0.54
N VAL A 53 7.48 -22.18 -0.13
CA VAL A 53 8.58 -21.56 0.67
C VAL A 53 8.11 -20.96 1.99
N ASN A 54 6.80 -20.77 2.18
CA ASN A 54 6.25 -20.16 3.39
C ASN A 54 6.17 -21.19 4.54
N LYS A 55 6.99 -20.99 5.58
CA LYS A 55 7.00 -21.86 6.77
C LYS A 55 5.71 -21.77 7.61
N GLY A 56 4.96 -20.67 7.49
CA GLY A 56 3.69 -20.44 8.19
C GLY A 56 2.45 -20.92 7.41
N LEU A 57 2.63 -21.63 6.29
CA LEU A 57 1.56 -21.98 5.36
C LEU A 57 0.38 -22.73 6.00
N ASN A 58 0.63 -23.58 7.00
CA ASN A 58 -0.39 -24.45 7.60
C ASN A 58 -1.57 -23.69 8.22
N ALA A 59 -1.40 -22.42 8.60
CA ALA A 59 -2.51 -21.60 9.12
C ALA A 59 -3.44 -21.07 8.02
N GLU A 60 -2.96 -21.03 6.77
CA GLU A 60 -3.63 -20.39 5.64
C GLU A 60 -3.92 -21.36 4.49
N PHE A 61 -3.70 -22.66 4.65
CA PHE A 61 -3.81 -23.62 3.54
C PHE A 61 -4.47 -24.93 3.97
N GLU A 62 -5.42 -25.41 3.16
CA GLU A 62 -6.14 -26.66 3.38
C GLU A 62 -5.89 -27.63 2.21
N ASP A 63 -5.27 -28.78 2.47
CA ASP A 63 -4.93 -29.75 1.43
C ASP A 63 -6.16 -30.42 0.82
N ILE A 64 -6.10 -30.67 -0.49
CA ILE A 64 -7.08 -31.46 -1.24
C ILE A 64 -6.49 -32.83 -1.49
N ALA A 65 -7.14 -33.89 -1.00
CA ALA A 65 -6.69 -35.28 -1.20
C ALA A 65 -7.06 -35.83 -2.59
N GLU A 66 -8.11 -35.31 -3.21
CA GLU A 66 -8.67 -35.84 -4.46
C GLU A 66 -7.73 -35.59 -5.65
N ARG A 67 -7.41 -36.67 -6.40
CA ARG A 67 -6.52 -36.63 -7.57
C ARG A 67 -7.24 -36.86 -8.91
N GLU A 68 -8.56 -36.93 -8.93
CA GLU A 68 -9.34 -37.26 -10.13
C GLU A 68 -9.43 -36.10 -11.15
N SER A 69 -9.42 -34.86 -10.65
CA SER A 69 -9.46 -33.66 -11.49
C SER A 69 -8.24 -33.54 -12.42
N THR A 70 -8.31 -32.70 -13.47
CA THR A 70 -7.16 -32.46 -14.37
C THR A 70 -5.94 -31.93 -13.62
N LEU A 71 -6.14 -31.00 -12.68
CA LEU A 71 -5.10 -30.55 -11.74
C LEU A 71 -4.61 -31.69 -10.85
N GLY A 72 -5.53 -32.46 -10.24
CA GLY A 72 -5.18 -33.58 -9.36
C GLY A 72 -4.31 -34.64 -10.04
N ARG A 73 -4.62 -35.00 -11.29
CA ARG A 73 -3.80 -35.93 -12.10
C ARG A 73 -2.43 -35.38 -12.43
N THR A 74 -2.33 -34.07 -12.64
CA THR A 74 -1.05 -33.37 -12.88
C THR A 74 -0.19 -33.36 -11.62
N VAL A 75 -0.79 -33.07 -10.46
CA VAL A 75 -0.14 -33.13 -9.15
C VAL A 75 0.36 -34.55 -8.87
N ALA A 76 -0.48 -35.57 -9.07
CA ALA A 76 -0.06 -36.97 -8.89
C ALA A 76 1.11 -37.35 -9.80
N ALA A 77 1.14 -36.85 -11.04
CA ALA A 77 2.26 -37.08 -11.95
C ALA A 77 3.56 -36.42 -11.46
N LEU A 78 3.49 -35.20 -10.91
CA LEU A 78 4.63 -34.52 -10.30
C LEU A 78 5.13 -35.25 -9.03
N GLU A 79 4.21 -35.67 -8.16
CA GLU A 79 4.51 -36.46 -6.96
C GLU A 79 5.22 -37.78 -7.33
N ASN A 80 4.76 -38.46 -8.39
CA ASN A 80 5.40 -39.68 -8.91
C ASN A 80 6.80 -39.46 -9.50
N MET A 81 7.12 -38.24 -9.91
CA MET A 81 8.48 -37.84 -10.32
C MET A 81 9.38 -37.51 -9.12
N GLY A 82 8.86 -37.63 -7.89
CA GLY A 82 9.57 -37.31 -6.65
C GLY A 82 9.56 -35.82 -6.28
N ILE A 83 8.81 -34.99 -7.01
CA ILE A 83 8.71 -33.55 -6.75
C ILE A 83 7.79 -33.35 -5.55
N GLU A 84 8.25 -32.57 -4.57
CA GLU A 84 7.41 -32.17 -3.44
C GLU A 84 6.41 -31.09 -3.90
N VAL A 85 5.12 -31.43 -3.82
CA VAL A 85 4.01 -30.57 -4.23
C VAL A 85 2.96 -30.52 -3.12
N ARG A 86 2.40 -29.34 -2.88
CA ARG A 86 1.20 -29.16 -2.05
C ARG A 86 0.06 -28.69 -2.94
N TYR A 87 -1.04 -29.42 -2.94
CA TYR A 87 -2.26 -29.09 -3.68
C TYR A 87 -3.42 -28.93 -2.73
N GLY A 88 -4.08 -27.78 -2.79
CA GLY A 88 -5.11 -27.44 -1.82
C GLY A 88 -5.83 -26.14 -2.11
N THR A 89 -6.41 -25.58 -1.06
CA THR A 89 -7.17 -24.34 -1.07
C THR A 89 -6.46 -23.31 -0.21
N TRP A 90 -6.20 -22.13 -0.78
CA TRP A 90 -5.68 -21.00 0.01
C TRP A 90 -6.83 -20.34 0.80
N LEU A 91 -6.71 -20.28 2.13
CA LEU A 91 -7.75 -19.84 3.07
C LEU A 91 -7.90 -18.30 3.14
N VAL A 92 -8.06 -17.68 1.99
CA VAL A 92 -8.41 -16.25 1.82
C VAL A 92 -9.81 -16.13 1.22
N SER A 93 -10.38 -14.93 1.15
CA SER A 93 -11.68 -14.77 0.48
C SER A 93 -11.61 -15.18 -0.98
N GLY A 94 -12.62 -15.91 -1.41
CA GLY A 94 -12.63 -16.60 -2.69
C GLY A 94 -12.22 -18.07 -2.58
N ARG A 95 -11.27 -18.42 -1.68
CA ARG A 95 -10.78 -19.79 -1.47
C ARG A 95 -10.34 -20.50 -2.77
N PRO A 96 -9.32 -19.97 -3.49
CA PRO A 96 -8.89 -20.55 -4.76
C PRO A 96 -8.17 -21.88 -4.58
N LYS A 97 -8.33 -22.76 -5.58
CA LYS A 97 -7.46 -23.92 -5.77
C LYS A 97 -6.04 -23.45 -6.06
N THR A 98 -5.07 -24.03 -5.37
CA THR A 98 -3.68 -23.60 -5.39
C THR A 98 -2.75 -24.81 -5.42
N VAL A 99 -1.75 -24.75 -6.28
CA VAL A 99 -0.63 -25.71 -6.36
C VAL A 99 0.64 -24.99 -5.94
N LEU A 100 1.40 -25.57 -5.03
CA LEU A 100 2.67 -25.04 -4.54
C LEU A 100 3.78 -26.07 -4.80
N LEU A 101 4.84 -25.63 -5.48
CA LEU A 101 5.98 -26.48 -5.87
C LEU A 101 7.20 -26.13 -5.01
N ASN A 102 7.86 -27.13 -4.40
CA ASN A 102 9.07 -26.87 -3.61
C ASN A 102 10.29 -26.62 -4.52
N PRO A 103 10.91 -25.42 -4.49
CA PRO A 103 12.11 -25.14 -5.27
C PRO A 103 13.34 -26.00 -4.90
N ASP A 104 13.40 -26.56 -3.69
CA ASP A 104 14.59 -27.25 -3.17
C ASP A 104 14.87 -28.62 -3.84
N HIS A 105 14.04 -29.03 -4.80
CA HIS A 105 14.18 -30.31 -5.50
C HIS A 105 15.34 -30.34 -6.53
N ASN A 106 15.80 -29.19 -7.02
CA ASN A 106 16.61 -29.08 -8.25
C ASN A 106 18.03 -28.52 -8.06
N ILE A 107 18.62 -28.59 -6.85
CA ILE A 107 19.92 -27.97 -6.53
C ILE A 107 21.05 -28.38 -7.50
N GLY A 108 21.03 -29.63 -8.00
CA GLY A 108 22.03 -30.14 -8.95
C GLY A 108 21.86 -29.69 -10.41
N LYS A 109 20.70 -29.13 -10.79
CA LYS A 109 20.39 -28.76 -12.19
C LYS A 109 20.59 -27.29 -12.51
N LEU A 110 20.84 -26.43 -11.52
CA LEU A 110 20.90 -24.97 -11.70
C LEU A 110 21.83 -24.53 -12.84
N GLN A 111 23.02 -25.12 -12.93
CA GLN A 111 23.98 -24.78 -13.99
C GLN A 111 23.49 -25.19 -15.39
N HIS A 112 22.75 -26.30 -15.48
CA HIS A 112 22.13 -26.73 -16.72
C HIS A 112 21.00 -25.79 -17.13
N ILE A 113 20.13 -25.38 -16.18
CA ILE A 113 19.05 -24.41 -16.42
C ILE A 113 19.62 -23.08 -16.92
N LYS A 114 20.67 -22.56 -16.28
CA LYS A 114 21.33 -21.31 -16.72
C LYS A 114 21.91 -21.43 -18.12
N LYS A 115 22.55 -22.57 -18.42
CA LYS A 115 23.11 -22.83 -19.75
C LYS A 115 21.99 -22.86 -20.82
N GLN A 116 20.88 -23.52 -20.54
CA GLN A 116 19.74 -23.58 -21.46
C GLN A 116 19.13 -22.19 -21.70
N LEU A 117 18.90 -21.41 -20.64
CA LEU A 117 18.38 -20.05 -20.78
C LEU A 117 19.32 -19.13 -21.58
N TRP A 118 20.63 -19.33 -21.48
CA TRP A 118 21.60 -18.64 -22.34
C TRP A 118 21.46 -19.09 -23.81
N GLU A 119 21.43 -20.39 -24.08
CA GLU A 119 21.34 -20.94 -25.44
C GLU A 119 20.04 -20.52 -26.14
N ASP A 120 18.90 -20.66 -25.46
CA ASP A 120 17.56 -20.47 -26.05
C ASP A 120 17.09 -19.00 -26.02
N HIS A 121 17.49 -18.25 -24.99
CA HIS A 121 16.95 -16.91 -24.72
C HIS A 121 18.01 -15.83 -24.52
N GLN A 122 19.31 -16.17 -24.61
CA GLN A 122 20.41 -15.23 -24.42
C GLN A 122 20.39 -14.55 -23.04
N ILE A 123 19.95 -15.27 -22.00
CA ILE A 123 19.99 -14.80 -20.61
C ILE A 123 21.41 -15.00 -20.05
N PRO A 124 22.13 -13.93 -19.66
CA PRO A 124 23.48 -14.04 -19.13
C PRO A 124 23.60 -15.09 -18.02
N ILE A 125 24.69 -15.87 -18.05
CA ILE A 125 25.01 -16.81 -16.99
C ILE A 125 25.63 -16.02 -15.83
N GLY A 126 24.87 -15.85 -14.75
CA GLY A 126 25.30 -15.13 -13.55
C GLY A 126 24.46 -15.50 -12.34
N THR A 127 24.73 -14.85 -11.21
CA THR A 127 23.87 -14.86 -10.03
C THR A 127 23.70 -13.41 -9.61
N ASP A 128 22.58 -12.81 -10.04
CA ASP A 128 22.29 -11.41 -9.76
C ASP A 128 21.95 -11.20 -8.27
N ASP A 129 21.08 -12.06 -7.71
CA ASP A 129 20.77 -12.07 -6.27
C ASP A 129 20.39 -13.47 -5.76
N SER A 130 20.14 -13.58 -4.44
CA SER A 130 19.78 -14.85 -3.79
C SER A 130 18.44 -15.42 -4.24
N LEU A 131 17.52 -14.59 -4.72
CA LEU A 131 16.21 -15.02 -5.19
C LEU A 131 16.28 -15.53 -6.62
N TYR A 132 17.16 -14.97 -7.44
CA TYR A 132 17.35 -15.34 -8.84
C TYR A 132 17.54 -16.85 -9.00
N ASP A 133 18.55 -17.43 -8.34
CA ASP A 133 18.88 -18.85 -8.49
C ASP A 133 17.76 -19.81 -8.02
N ILE A 134 17.03 -19.43 -6.97
CA ILE A 134 15.90 -20.21 -6.45
C ILE A 134 14.70 -20.09 -7.39
N SER A 135 14.47 -18.90 -7.97
CA SER A 135 13.39 -18.68 -8.94
C SER A 135 13.59 -19.48 -10.24
N LEU A 136 14.83 -19.64 -10.70
CA LEU A 136 15.15 -20.49 -11.86
C LEU A 136 14.80 -21.96 -11.59
N GLN A 137 15.18 -22.47 -10.42
CA GLN A 137 14.89 -23.86 -10.03
C GLN A 137 13.39 -24.11 -9.88
N TRP A 138 12.67 -23.15 -9.31
CA TRP A 138 11.21 -23.20 -9.25
C TRP A 138 10.57 -23.17 -10.64
N CYS A 139 11.06 -22.32 -11.54
CA CYS A 139 10.55 -22.23 -12.90
C CYS A 139 10.72 -23.52 -13.71
N ASP A 140 11.79 -24.29 -13.50
CA ASP A 140 11.96 -25.63 -14.10
C ASP A 140 10.81 -26.59 -13.69
N LEU A 141 10.35 -26.49 -12.43
CA LEU A 141 9.20 -27.25 -11.94
C LEU A 141 7.88 -26.71 -12.50
N VAL A 142 7.75 -25.39 -12.68
CA VAL A 142 6.59 -24.75 -13.33
C VAL A 142 6.47 -25.19 -14.79
N ASP A 143 7.57 -25.23 -15.53
CA ASP A 143 7.62 -25.75 -16.91
C ASP A 143 7.20 -27.23 -16.97
N THR A 144 7.72 -28.04 -16.03
CA THR A 144 7.30 -29.44 -15.87
C THR A 144 5.80 -29.54 -15.58
N PHE A 145 5.25 -28.68 -14.72
CA PHE A 145 3.82 -28.61 -14.43
C PHE A 145 3.02 -28.32 -15.70
N PHE A 146 3.38 -27.29 -16.48
CA PHE A 146 2.65 -26.95 -17.71
C PHE A 146 2.77 -28.03 -18.79
N THR A 147 3.92 -28.70 -18.88
CA THR A 147 4.14 -29.84 -19.78
C THR A 147 3.24 -31.05 -19.45
N LEU A 148 2.95 -31.28 -18.17
CA LEU A 148 2.02 -32.33 -17.75
C LEU A 148 0.57 -31.87 -17.85
N PHE A 149 0.28 -30.63 -17.45
CA PHE A 149 -1.06 -30.08 -17.44
C PHE A 149 -1.62 -29.92 -18.87
N SER A 150 -0.78 -29.52 -19.83
CA SER A 150 -1.15 -29.41 -21.24
C SER A 150 -1.64 -30.73 -21.85
N LYS A 151 -1.16 -31.87 -21.34
CA LYS A 151 -1.59 -33.22 -21.74
C LYS A 151 -2.90 -33.65 -21.08
N HIS A 152 -3.18 -33.16 -19.88
CA HIS A 152 -4.37 -33.54 -19.11
C HIS A 152 -5.58 -32.64 -19.37
N GLU A 153 -5.35 -31.36 -19.64
CA GLU A 153 -6.38 -30.35 -19.87
C GLU A 153 -6.67 -30.18 -21.37
N LYS A 154 -7.94 -30.31 -21.74
CA LYS A 154 -8.38 -30.22 -23.14
C LYS A 154 -8.66 -28.79 -23.59
N ARG A 155 -8.91 -27.90 -22.64
CA ARG A 155 -9.13 -26.46 -22.86
C ARG A 155 -7.84 -25.78 -23.25
N THR A 156 -7.97 -24.56 -23.77
CA THR A 156 -6.82 -23.65 -23.90
C THR A 156 -6.42 -23.19 -22.50
N ILE A 157 -5.17 -23.43 -22.13
CA ILE A 157 -4.60 -23.01 -20.85
C ILE A 157 -4.04 -21.60 -21.01
N LEU A 158 -4.44 -20.70 -20.13
CA LEU A 158 -3.84 -19.38 -19.99
C LEU A 158 -2.83 -19.45 -18.85
N PHE A 159 -1.55 -19.40 -19.17
CA PHE A 159 -0.47 -19.24 -18.22
C PHE A 159 -0.22 -17.76 -18.00
N HIS A 160 -0.76 -17.21 -16.92
CA HIS A 160 -0.50 -15.82 -16.54
C HIS A 160 0.58 -15.75 -15.46
N GLY A 161 1.79 -15.30 -15.82
CA GLY A 161 2.89 -15.07 -14.89
C GLY A 161 3.00 -13.60 -14.46
N HIS A 162 3.26 -13.39 -13.17
CA HIS A 162 3.51 -12.06 -12.61
C HIS A 162 4.99 -11.89 -12.22
N GLU A 163 5.60 -10.82 -12.72
CA GLU A 163 7.00 -10.42 -12.51
C GLU A 163 8.08 -11.37 -13.03
N TRP A 164 9.33 -10.88 -13.01
CA TRP A 164 10.50 -11.52 -13.58
C TRP A 164 10.79 -12.93 -13.05
N MET A 165 10.39 -13.25 -11.83
CA MET A 165 10.61 -14.56 -11.19
C MET A 165 9.88 -15.70 -11.91
N VAL A 166 8.86 -15.39 -12.72
CA VAL A 166 8.09 -16.37 -13.51
C VAL A 166 8.54 -16.39 -14.98
N CYS A 167 9.35 -15.40 -15.42
CA CYS A 167 9.78 -15.27 -16.81
C CYS A 167 10.48 -16.50 -17.38
N PRO A 168 11.39 -17.20 -16.67
CA PRO A 168 12.03 -18.40 -17.23
C PRO A 168 11.01 -19.47 -17.68
N ALA A 169 10.00 -19.74 -16.86
CA ALA A 169 8.94 -20.69 -17.21
C ALA A 169 8.06 -20.20 -18.36
N LEU A 170 7.70 -18.90 -18.37
CA LEU A 170 6.95 -18.30 -19.48
C LEU A 170 7.70 -18.45 -20.81
N LEU A 171 8.99 -18.17 -20.81
CA LEU A 171 9.86 -18.25 -21.98
C LEU A 171 9.93 -19.68 -22.54
N ASN A 172 10.16 -20.67 -21.69
CA ASN A 172 10.19 -22.08 -22.10
C ASN A 172 8.83 -22.59 -22.58
N THR A 173 7.74 -22.10 -21.99
CA THR A 173 6.38 -22.57 -22.31
C THR A 173 5.83 -21.94 -23.59
N THR A 174 6.29 -20.73 -23.94
CA THR A 174 5.82 -19.98 -25.11
C THR A 174 6.11 -20.77 -26.39
N GLY A 175 5.05 -21.15 -27.11
CA GLY A 175 5.17 -21.93 -28.35
C GLY A 175 5.54 -23.40 -28.17
N ALA A 176 5.86 -23.86 -26.96
CA ALA A 176 6.20 -25.26 -26.69
C ALA A 176 4.96 -26.18 -26.71
N HIS A 177 3.79 -25.66 -26.30
CA HIS A 177 2.54 -26.40 -26.22
C HIS A 177 1.44 -25.68 -27.00
N SER A 178 0.79 -26.35 -27.95
CA SER A 178 -0.19 -25.73 -28.84
C SER A 178 -1.45 -25.20 -28.13
N ASN A 179 -1.78 -25.76 -26.96
CA ASN A 179 -2.94 -25.36 -26.15
C ASN A 179 -2.58 -24.44 -24.97
N VAL A 180 -1.34 -23.95 -24.84
CA VAL A 180 -0.95 -23.01 -23.77
C VAL A 180 -0.68 -21.64 -24.38
N LYS A 181 -1.26 -20.60 -23.77
CA LYS A 181 -1.03 -19.19 -24.11
C LYS A 181 -0.48 -18.46 -22.91
N THR A 182 0.58 -17.70 -23.14
CA THR A 182 1.42 -17.08 -22.10
C THR A 182 1.11 -15.59 -21.97
N ILE A 183 0.93 -15.14 -20.73
CA ILE A 183 0.68 -13.75 -20.39
C ILE A 183 1.70 -13.34 -19.34
N PHE A 184 2.41 -12.25 -19.58
CA PHE A 184 3.37 -11.69 -18.64
C PHE A 184 2.89 -10.32 -18.15
N THR A 185 2.58 -10.19 -16.86
CA THR A 185 2.40 -8.88 -16.23
C THR A 185 3.65 -8.50 -15.44
N THR A 186 4.25 -7.36 -15.77
CA THR A 186 5.25 -6.73 -14.89
C THR A 186 4.62 -5.57 -14.11
N HIS A 187 4.83 -5.54 -12.79
CA HIS A 187 4.32 -4.48 -11.91
C HIS A 187 5.34 -3.36 -11.72
N ALA A 188 6.60 -3.58 -12.07
CA ALA A 188 7.66 -2.59 -12.21
C ALA A 188 8.77 -3.19 -13.08
N THR A 189 9.77 -2.41 -13.50
CA THR A 189 11.02 -3.01 -13.98
C THR A 189 12.06 -3.04 -12.87
N ARG A 190 12.92 -4.07 -12.83
CA ARG A 190 13.99 -4.14 -11.82
C ARG A 190 14.97 -2.99 -12.00
N LEU A 191 15.36 -2.70 -13.25
CA LEU A 191 16.28 -1.63 -13.58
C LEU A 191 15.67 -0.25 -13.26
N GLY A 192 14.42 0.01 -13.63
CA GLY A 192 13.74 1.28 -13.32
C GLY A 192 13.66 1.57 -11.83
N ARG A 193 13.41 0.56 -10.99
CA ARG A 193 13.49 0.72 -9.52
C ARG A 193 14.86 1.15 -9.04
N VAL A 194 15.93 0.58 -9.59
CA VAL A 194 17.30 0.93 -9.21
C VAL A 194 17.66 2.32 -9.73
N LEU A 195 17.28 2.66 -10.96
CA LEU A 195 17.55 3.96 -11.55
C LEU A 195 16.80 5.08 -10.82
N ALA A 196 15.53 4.87 -10.45
CA ALA A 196 14.75 5.87 -9.72
C ALA A 196 15.35 6.23 -8.35
N VAL A 197 16.03 5.28 -7.70
CA VAL A 197 16.73 5.52 -6.42
C VAL A 197 18.05 6.26 -6.62
N ASN A 198 18.75 6.02 -7.73
CA ASN A 198 20.10 6.53 -7.96
C ASN A 198 20.15 7.79 -8.84
N HIS A 199 19.09 8.09 -9.59
CA HIS A 199 19.02 9.18 -10.56
C HIS A 199 17.75 10.01 -10.40
N LYS A 200 17.90 11.29 -10.05
CA LYS A 200 16.80 12.23 -9.79
C LYS A 200 15.98 12.63 -11.01
N ASN A 201 16.53 12.41 -12.21
CA ASN A 201 15.93 12.73 -13.50
C ASN A 201 15.62 11.46 -14.31
N PHE A 202 15.37 10.34 -13.62
CA PHE A 202 15.13 9.03 -14.23
C PHE A 202 14.19 9.08 -15.44
N TYR A 203 13.00 9.68 -15.31
CA TYR A 203 12.03 9.73 -16.42
C TYR A 203 12.49 10.57 -17.62
N ASP A 204 13.37 11.55 -17.40
CA ASP A 204 13.89 12.39 -18.48
C ASP A 204 15.00 11.67 -19.26
N MET A 205 15.81 10.86 -18.56
CA MET A 205 16.97 10.18 -19.14
C MET A 205 16.68 8.76 -19.66
N MET A 206 15.55 8.14 -19.29
CA MET A 206 15.33 6.70 -19.53
C MET A 206 15.38 6.26 -21.00
N TYR A 207 15.13 7.17 -21.96
CA TYR A 207 15.24 6.86 -23.39
C TYR A 207 16.66 7.04 -23.97
N GLU A 208 17.57 7.66 -23.22
CA GLU A 208 18.92 7.98 -23.68
C GLU A 208 19.98 7.03 -23.09
N VAL A 209 19.58 6.16 -22.16
CA VAL A 209 20.50 5.27 -21.46
C VAL A 209 20.73 3.94 -22.21
N ASP A 210 21.94 3.40 -22.06
CA ASP A 210 22.21 2.00 -22.38
C ASP A 210 21.70 1.12 -21.23
N ASP A 211 20.52 0.55 -21.42
CA ASP A 211 19.83 -0.27 -20.42
C ASP A 211 20.66 -1.51 -20.01
N GLN A 212 21.37 -2.12 -20.96
CA GLN A 212 22.13 -3.35 -20.72
C GLN A 212 23.41 -3.06 -19.94
N GLU A 213 24.10 -1.98 -20.29
CA GLU A 213 25.30 -1.57 -19.58
C GLU A 213 24.98 -1.13 -18.15
N LEU A 214 23.90 -0.37 -17.94
CA LEU A 214 23.44 -0.02 -16.60
C LEU A 214 23.04 -1.25 -15.79
N ALA A 215 22.32 -2.21 -16.39
CA ALA A 215 21.97 -3.45 -15.70
C ALA A 215 23.22 -4.22 -15.22
N LYS A 216 24.30 -4.26 -16.02
CA LYS A 216 25.59 -4.83 -15.60
C LYS A 216 26.23 -4.04 -14.45
N GLN A 217 26.24 -2.72 -14.54
CA GLN A 217 26.81 -1.85 -13.50
C GLN A 217 26.10 -2.02 -12.16
N PHE A 218 24.78 -2.21 -12.18
CA PHE A 218 23.98 -2.48 -10.98
C PHE A 218 23.94 -3.96 -10.57
N GLY A 219 24.65 -4.85 -11.27
CA GLY A 219 24.74 -6.27 -10.93
C GLY A 219 23.46 -7.08 -11.18
N ILE A 220 22.58 -6.61 -12.07
CA ILE A 220 21.31 -7.26 -12.43
C ILE A 220 21.16 -7.59 -13.94
N PRO A 221 22.22 -7.98 -14.67
CA PRO A 221 22.13 -8.20 -16.12
C PRO A 221 21.20 -9.35 -16.51
N SER A 222 21.09 -10.38 -15.66
CA SER A 222 20.34 -11.58 -15.95
C SER A 222 18.84 -11.38 -15.72
N ILE A 223 18.47 -10.72 -14.61
CA ILE A 223 17.09 -10.34 -14.28
C ILE A 223 16.56 -9.37 -15.32
N HIS A 224 17.33 -8.33 -15.66
CA HIS A 224 16.92 -7.35 -16.68
C HIS A 224 16.67 -8.03 -18.03
N GLN A 225 17.55 -8.94 -18.43
CA GLN A 225 17.37 -9.68 -19.67
C GLN A 225 16.16 -10.64 -19.61
N LEU A 226 15.86 -11.26 -18.45
CA LEU A 226 14.64 -12.06 -18.28
C LEU A 226 13.38 -11.21 -18.44
N GLU A 227 13.31 -10.03 -17.82
CA GLU A 227 12.19 -9.08 -17.99
C GLU A 227 12.03 -8.69 -19.45
N ARG A 228 13.15 -8.37 -20.12
CA ARG A 228 13.19 -7.98 -21.53
C ARG A 228 12.69 -9.09 -22.44
N GLN A 229 13.20 -10.30 -22.27
CA GLN A 229 12.77 -11.46 -23.06
C GLN A 229 11.32 -11.82 -22.75
N GLY A 230 10.91 -11.81 -21.48
CA GLY A 230 9.52 -12.05 -21.05
C GLY A 230 8.56 -11.10 -21.76
N ALA A 231 8.84 -9.80 -21.69
CA ALA A 231 8.04 -8.79 -22.38
C ALA A 231 7.93 -9.10 -23.88
N ASN A 232 9.06 -9.35 -24.55
CA ASN A 232 9.11 -9.50 -26.01
C ASN A 232 8.51 -10.81 -26.53
N LYS A 233 8.72 -11.93 -25.84
CA LYS A 233 8.41 -13.26 -26.36
C LYS A 233 7.03 -13.79 -25.98
N THR A 234 6.46 -13.43 -24.83
CA THR A 234 5.13 -13.97 -24.43
C THR A 234 4.00 -13.56 -25.37
N ASP A 235 2.92 -14.35 -25.44
CA ASP A 235 1.77 -14.10 -26.30
C ASP A 235 1.07 -12.77 -25.96
N CYS A 236 1.07 -12.36 -24.69
CA CYS A 236 0.56 -11.04 -24.28
C CYS A 236 1.41 -10.46 -23.15
N PHE A 237 1.93 -9.25 -23.34
CA PHE A 237 2.68 -8.52 -22.32
C PHE A 237 1.82 -7.39 -21.74
N THR A 238 1.81 -7.25 -20.42
CA THR A 238 0.98 -6.27 -19.71
C THR A 238 1.75 -5.57 -18.60
N THR A 239 1.30 -4.35 -18.29
CA THR A 239 1.78 -3.58 -17.13
C THR A 239 0.61 -3.03 -16.34
N VAL A 240 0.85 -2.66 -15.09
CA VAL A 240 -0.20 -2.14 -14.19
C VAL A 240 -0.58 -0.67 -14.44
N SER A 241 0.22 0.08 -15.18
CA SER A 241 -0.04 1.49 -15.47
C SER A 241 0.62 1.95 -16.76
N GLN A 242 0.13 3.06 -17.30
CA GLN A 242 0.70 3.68 -18.49
C GLN A 242 2.15 4.15 -18.26
N ILE A 243 2.45 4.72 -17.08
CA ILE A 243 3.80 5.19 -16.77
C ILE A 243 4.80 4.02 -16.72
N THR A 244 4.41 2.88 -16.13
CA THR A 244 5.22 1.65 -16.18
C THR A 244 5.30 1.08 -17.59
N GLY A 245 4.27 1.29 -18.43
CA GLY A 245 4.32 0.96 -19.85
C GLY A 245 5.40 1.71 -20.62
N LEU A 246 5.53 3.03 -20.39
CA LEU A 246 6.59 3.86 -20.98
C LEU A 246 7.97 3.47 -20.45
N GLU A 247 8.07 3.13 -19.16
CA GLU A 247 9.30 2.56 -18.58
C GLU A 247 9.71 1.25 -19.27
N CYS A 248 8.74 0.35 -19.55
CA CYS A 248 9.01 -0.90 -20.25
C CYS A 248 9.37 -0.69 -21.73
N GLU A 249 8.78 0.32 -22.39
CA GLU A 249 9.19 0.70 -23.74
C GLU A 249 10.66 1.12 -23.77
N ALA A 250 11.05 2.02 -22.86
CA ALA A 250 12.40 2.54 -22.78
C ALA A 250 13.43 1.47 -22.37
N LEU A 251 13.14 0.68 -21.33
CA LEU A 251 14.13 -0.23 -20.71
C LEU A 251 14.05 -1.66 -21.25
N LEU A 252 12.87 -2.13 -21.63
CA LEU A 252 12.65 -3.50 -22.13
C LEU A 252 12.44 -3.55 -23.65
N GLY A 253 12.35 -2.38 -24.31
CA GLY A 253 12.18 -2.28 -25.76
C GLY A 253 10.81 -2.71 -26.27
N LYS A 254 9.78 -2.78 -25.39
CA LYS A 254 8.43 -3.16 -25.79
C LYS A 254 7.36 -2.46 -24.95
N LEU A 255 6.42 -1.82 -25.63
CA LEU A 255 5.18 -1.34 -25.03
C LEU A 255 4.28 -2.52 -24.64
N PRO A 256 3.56 -2.43 -23.50
CA PRO A 256 2.59 -3.44 -23.12
C PRO A 256 1.46 -3.55 -24.16
N ASP A 257 1.06 -4.78 -24.45
CA ASP A 257 -0.11 -5.08 -25.27
C ASP A 257 -1.39 -4.59 -24.58
N GLN A 258 -1.44 -4.59 -23.24
CA GLN A 258 -2.58 -4.14 -22.44
C GLN A 258 -2.15 -3.57 -21.08
N ILE A 259 -2.83 -2.52 -20.61
CA ILE A 259 -2.70 -2.05 -19.21
C ILE A 259 -3.72 -2.77 -18.34
N THR A 260 -3.26 -3.37 -17.25
CA THR A 260 -4.06 -4.12 -16.26
C THR A 260 -4.01 -3.41 -14.91
N PRO A 261 -4.77 -2.31 -14.72
CA PRO A 261 -4.73 -1.50 -13.50
C PRO A 261 -5.13 -2.33 -12.27
N ASN A 262 -4.53 -1.98 -11.13
CA ASN A 262 -4.74 -2.69 -9.89
C ASN A 262 -5.99 -2.20 -9.16
N GLY A 263 -6.91 -3.12 -8.89
CA GLY A 263 -8.12 -2.87 -8.11
C GLY A 263 -8.01 -3.24 -6.64
N LEU A 264 -9.14 -3.05 -5.95
CA LEU A 264 -9.41 -3.59 -4.63
C LEU A 264 -10.79 -4.25 -4.62
N ASN A 265 -11.06 -5.11 -3.64
CA ASN A 265 -12.42 -5.51 -3.34
C ASN A 265 -13.07 -4.40 -2.49
N ILE A 266 -13.83 -3.51 -3.14
CA ILE A 266 -14.38 -2.28 -2.52
C ILE A 266 -15.48 -2.62 -1.51
N GLU A 267 -16.23 -3.72 -1.68
CA GLU A 267 -17.29 -4.14 -0.76
C GLU A 267 -16.80 -4.23 0.70
N ARG A 268 -15.55 -4.65 0.92
CA ARG A 268 -14.93 -4.69 2.25
C ARG A 268 -14.72 -3.31 2.90
N PHE A 269 -14.74 -2.26 2.11
CA PHE A 269 -14.49 -0.88 2.53
C PHE A 269 -15.80 -0.11 2.74
N GLN A 270 -16.91 -0.61 2.21
CA GLN A 270 -18.22 0.06 2.20
C GLN A 270 -18.89 0.05 3.57
N ASP A 271 -19.46 1.21 3.91
CA ASP A 271 -20.49 1.38 4.95
C ASP A 271 -21.13 2.78 4.75
N PRO A 272 -21.99 2.94 3.73
CA PRO A 272 -22.36 4.26 3.20
C PRO A 272 -22.97 5.20 4.23
N HIS A 273 -23.66 4.64 5.22
CA HIS A 273 -24.32 5.40 6.27
C HIS A 273 -23.43 5.65 7.49
N ARG A 274 -22.23 5.08 7.55
CA ARG A 274 -21.35 5.17 8.72
C ARG A 274 -19.96 5.71 8.41
N ILE A 275 -19.63 6.12 7.18
CA ILE A 275 -18.31 6.72 6.87
C ILE A 275 -18.02 7.91 7.79
N GLN A 276 -18.94 8.86 7.86
CA GLN A 276 -18.77 10.04 8.71
C GLN A 276 -18.70 9.69 10.21
N ILE A 277 -19.56 8.77 10.66
CA ILE A 277 -19.58 8.27 12.05
C ILE A 277 -18.24 7.61 12.41
N ARG A 278 -17.70 6.77 11.50
CA ARG A 278 -16.40 6.11 11.68
C ARG A 278 -15.27 7.12 11.66
N HIS A 279 -15.31 8.10 10.75
CA HIS A 279 -14.33 9.19 10.73
C HIS A 279 -14.30 9.90 12.08
N GLU A 280 -15.43 10.35 12.60
CA GLU A 280 -15.50 11.04 13.90
C GLU A 280 -15.01 10.16 15.06
N LYS A 281 -15.40 8.87 15.07
CA LYS A 281 -14.95 7.90 16.08
C LYS A 281 -13.42 7.78 16.09
N TYR A 282 -12.80 7.57 14.93
CA TYR A 282 -11.35 7.36 14.85
C TYR A 282 -10.57 8.68 14.94
N LYS A 283 -11.14 9.80 14.48
CA LYS A 283 -10.61 11.15 14.70
C LYS A 283 -10.43 11.41 16.19
N LYS A 284 -11.40 11.08 17.04
CA LYS A 284 -11.29 11.21 18.51
C LYS A 284 -10.15 10.40 19.10
N GLN A 285 -9.82 9.24 18.53
CA GLN A 285 -8.68 8.43 18.99
C GLN A 285 -7.34 9.07 18.59
N ILE A 286 -7.27 9.64 17.39
CA ILE A 286 -6.10 10.45 16.96
C ILE A 286 -5.98 11.71 17.82
N GLU A 287 -7.08 12.40 18.12
CA GLU A 287 -7.10 13.55 19.04
C GLU A 287 -6.57 13.19 20.42
N ASN A 288 -6.91 12.02 20.96
CA ASN A 288 -6.36 11.55 22.23
C ASN A 288 -4.83 11.40 22.20
N PHE A 289 -4.27 10.92 21.09
CA PHE A 289 -2.83 10.89 20.88
C PHE A 289 -2.27 12.32 20.81
N VAL A 290 -2.88 13.20 20.00
CA VAL A 290 -2.44 14.59 19.81
C VAL A 290 -2.46 15.39 21.12
N ILE A 291 -3.47 15.19 21.97
CA ILE A 291 -3.51 15.80 23.31
C ILE A 291 -2.31 15.33 24.11
N GLY A 292 -2.03 14.02 24.16
CA GLY A 292 -0.89 13.45 24.90
C GLY A 292 0.46 13.91 24.38
N HIS A 293 0.56 14.19 23.08
CA HIS A 293 1.81 14.54 22.43
C HIS A 293 2.11 16.05 22.44
N PHE A 294 1.08 16.90 22.32
CA PHE A 294 1.25 18.35 22.13
C PHE A 294 0.75 19.20 23.30
N PHE A 295 -0.34 18.82 23.98
CA PHE A 295 -1.05 19.75 24.88
C PHE A 295 -0.41 19.89 26.25
N ASN A 296 0.58 19.06 26.58
CA ASN A 296 1.47 19.28 27.70
C ASN A 296 2.28 20.59 27.57
N ALA A 297 2.61 20.98 26.34
CA ALA A 297 3.37 22.20 26.04
C ALA A 297 2.55 23.25 25.29
N THR A 298 2.04 22.92 24.10
CA THR A 298 1.37 23.86 23.19
C THR A 298 -0.02 23.35 22.79
N PRO A 299 -1.08 23.71 23.53
CA PRO A 299 -2.44 23.38 23.14
C PRO A 299 -2.94 24.20 21.95
N PHE A 300 -3.83 23.63 21.15
CA PHE A 300 -4.50 24.29 20.02
C PHE A 300 -5.94 23.76 19.83
N ASP A 301 -6.76 24.43 19.04
CA ASP A 301 -8.17 24.04 18.85
C ASP A 301 -8.31 22.80 17.95
N LEU A 302 -8.73 21.66 18.52
CA LEU A 302 -8.94 20.40 17.80
C LEU A 302 -10.10 20.47 16.79
N ASN A 303 -11.07 21.37 16.98
CA ASN A 303 -12.14 21.59 15.99
C ASN A 303 -11.64 22.27 14.73
N LYS A 304 -10.53 23.01 14.84
CA LYS A 304 -9.83 23.68 13.75
C LYS A 304 -8.51 22.98 13.40
N THR A 305 -8.40 21.69 13.70
CA THR A 305 -7.21 20.90 13.39
C THR A 305 -7.48 19.90 12.27
N LEU A 306 -6.59 19.88 11.28
CA LEU A 306 -6.59 18.91 10.18
C LEU A 306 -5.44 17.91 10.35
N PHE A 307 -5.80 16.63 10.38
CA PHE A 307 -4.86 15.50 10.36
C PHE A 307 -4.55 15.08 8.93
N LEU A 308 -3.31 15.27 8.52
CA LEU A 308 -2.78 14.81 7.24
C LEU A 308 -1.81 13.67 7.49
N PHE A 309 -1.64 12.77 6.53
CA PHE A 309 -0.64 11.72 6.69
C PHE A 309 -0.01 11.29 5.36
N THR A 310 1.20 10.77 5.46
CA THR A 310 1.84 9.99 4.41
C THR A 310 2.28 8.66 4.99
N SER A 311 2.36 7.64 4.13
CA SER A 311 2.71 6.30 4.55
C SER A 311 3.19 5.44 3.40
N GLY A 312 3.99 4.43 3.72
CA GLY A 312 4.51 3.48 2.75
C GLY A 312 5.84 2.90 3.18
N ARG A 313 6.51 2.19 2.27
CA ARG A 313 7.91 1.79 2.47
C ARG A 313 8.79 3.02 2.65
N TYR A 314 9.88 2.86 3.40
CA TYR A 314 10.82 3.96 3.63
C TYR A 314 11.69 4.17 2.39
N GLU A 315 11.17 4.95 1.44
CA GLU A 315 11.89 5.40 0.25
C GLU A 315 11.75 6.92 0.16
N TYR A 316 12.72 7.66 0.72
CA TYR A 316 12.60 9.10 1.00
C TYR A 316 12.22 9.95 -0.24
N GLU A 317 12.89 9.74 -1.38
CA GLU A 317 12.63 10.48 -2.61
C GLU A 317 11.51 9.83 -3.45
N ASN A 318 11.51 8.50 -3.60
CA ASN A 318 10.50 7.79 -4.41
C ASN A 318 9.08 7.99 -3.89
N LYS A 319 8.87 7.98 -2.57
CA LYS A 319 7.55 8.26 -1.96
C LYS A 319 7.27 9.75 -1.80
N GLY A 320 8.22 10.62 -2.15
CA GLY A 320 8.09 12.07 -2.10
C GLY A 320 8.12 12.66 -0.69
N PHE A 321 8.74 11.99 0.29
CA PHE A 321 8.85 12.52 1.65
C PHE A 321 9.68 13.80 1.70
N ASP A 322 10.71 13.87 0.86
CA ASP A 322 11.53 15.06 0.62
C ASP A 322 10.70 16.31 0.24
N ILE A 323 9.84 16.19 -0.78
CA ILE A 323 9.02 17.32 -1.24
C ILE A 323 7.88 17.64 -0.28
N ILE A 324 7.35 16.65 0.44
CA ILE A 324 6.36 16.87 1.49
C ILE A 324 6.96 17.79 2.55
N VAL A 325 8.14 17.46 3.09
CA VAL A 325 8.79 18.23 4.15
C VAL A 325 8.98 19.70 3.73
N LYS A 326 9.49 19.94 2.53
CA LYS A 326 9.64 21.29 1.97
C LYS A 326 8.30 22.01 1.76
N ALA A 327 7.27 21.30 1.31
CA ALA A 327 5.94 21.86 1.11
C ALA A 327 5.24 22.21 2.43
N LEU A 328 5.48 21.44 3.51
CA LEU A 328 4.95 21.73 4.84
C LEU A 328 5.52 23.02 5.42
N LYS A 329 6.81 23.30 5.19
CA LYS A 329 7.43 24.58 5.58
C LYS A 329 6.74 25.76 4.90
N LYS A 330 6.56 25.69 3.58
CA LYS A 330 5.83 26.72 2.82
C LYS A 330 4.37 26.84 3.24
N LEU A 331 3.71 25.72 3.54
CA LEU A 331 2.34 25.73 4.06
C LEU A 331 2.28 26.49 5.39
N ASN A 332 3.21 26.23 6.32
CA ASN A 332 3.29 26.91 7.60
C ASN A 332 3.39 28.43 7.43
N GLU A 333 4.31 28.87 6.57
CA GLU A 333 4.50 30.30 6.26
C GLU A 333 3.24 30.93 5.67
N LYS A 334 2.61 30.27 4.70
CA LYS A 334 1.38 30.76 4.07
C LYS A 334 0.21 30.84 5.06
N LEU A 335 0.02 29.83 5.91
CA LEU A 335 -1.04 29.84 6.93
C LEU A 335 -0.86 31.01 7.92
N ILE A 336 0.38 31.31 8.30
CA ILE A 336 0.70 32.44 9.19
C ILE A 336 0.47 33.78 8.46
N GLN A 337 1.02 33.94 7.25
CA GLN A 337 0.91 35.16 6.45
C GLN A 337 -0.55 35.51 6.13
N GLU A 338 -1.35 34.52 5.74
CA GLU A 338 -2.75 34.69 5.39
C GLU A 338 -3.68 34.64 6.62
N LYS A 339 -3.12 34.45 7.83
CA LYS A 339 -3.86 34.37 9.10
C LYS A 339 -4.98 33.34 9.07
N VAL A 340 -4.74 32.20 8.43
CA VAL A 340 -5.69 31.09 8.38
C VAL A 340 -5.77 30.45 9.76
N ASP A 341 -6.97 30.45 10.34
CA ASP A 341 -7.20 29.93 11.69
C ASP A 341 -7.41 28.40 11.69
N VAL A 342 -6.38 27.67 11.25
CA VAL A 342 -6.33 26.21 11.20
C VAL A 342 -4.97 25.74 11.67
N THR A 343 -4.94 24.62 12.40
CA THR A 343 -3.72 23.87 12.70
C THR A 343 -3.67 22.62 11.84
N VAL A 344 -2.51 22.30 11.28
CA VAL A 344 -2.30 21.06 10.52
C VAL A 344 -1.36 20.18 11.33
N VAL A 345 -1.69 18.90 11.50
CA VAL A 345 -0.76 17.89 12.05
C VAL A 345 -0.50 16.88 10.95
N MET A 346 0.74 16.79 10.50
CA MET A 346 1.20 15.87 9.48
C MET A 346 1.88 14.66 10.11
N PHE A 347 1.37 13.47 9.82
CA PHE A 347 1.93 12.20 10.26
C PHE A 347 2.77 11.55 9.14
N PHE A 348 4.00 11.15 9.46
CA PHE A 348 4.81 10.28 8.62
C PHE A 348 4.77 8.87 9.21
N ILE A 349 4.09 7.93 8.54
CA ILE A 349 3.94 6.54 8.99
C ILE A 349 4.73 5.61 8.05
N THR A 350 5.98 5.34 8.38
CA THR A 350 6.85 4.45 7.59
C THR A 350 7.75 3.64 8.50
N ASN A 351 8.18 2.46 8.09
CA ASN A 351 8.99 1.59 8.95
C ASN A 351 10.48 1.99 8.87
N ALA A 352 11.07 2.37 10.00
CA ALA A 352 12.50 2.65 10.11
C ALA A 352 13.14 1.78 11.21
N PRO A 353 14.46 1.55 11.19
CA PRO A 353 15.13 0.84 12.28
C PRO A 353 15.03 1.61 13.59
N VAL A 354 14.32 1.04 14.57
CA VAL A 354 14.11 1.62 15.91
C VAL A 354 14.71 0.74 17.00
N LYS A 355 15.02 1.35 18.16
CA LYS A 355 15.39 0.65 19.40
C LYS A 355 14.16 0.39 20.27
N SER A 356 13.34 1.41 20.46
CA SER A 356 12.11 1.38 21.26
C SER A 356 11.27 2.62 20.98
N PHE A 357 10.07 2.68 21.56
CA PHE A 357 9.38 3.96 21.76
C PHE A 357 10.26 4.94 22.55
N ASN A 358 10.09 6.23 22.30
CA ASN A 358 10.75 7.25 23.10
C ASN A 358 10.14 7.26 24.52
N PRO A 359 10.95 7.07 25.59
CA PRO A 359 10.44 7.05 26.96
C PRO A 359 9.67 8.30 27.35
N ALA A 360 10.07 9.48 26.86
CA ALA A 360 9.38 10.74 27.16
C ALA A 360 7.96 10.78 26.56
N VAL A 361 7.79 10.23 25.34
CA VAL A 361 6.49 10.15 24.67
C VAL A 361 5.56 9.19 25.41
N LEU A 362 6.07 8.02 25.83
CA LEU A 362 5.30 7.07 26.65
C LEU A 362 4.96 7.64 28.02
N HIS A 363 5.90 8.35 28.66
CA HIS A 363 5.69 8.96 29.96
C HIS A 363 4.61 10.04 29.91
N SER A 364 4.65 10.94 28.92
CA SER A 364 3.61 11.95 28.72
C SER A 364 2.24 11.32 28.51
N LYS A 365 2.15 10.24 27.72
CA LYS A 365 0.91 9.50 27.53
C LYS A 365 0.40 8.91 28.85
N ALA A 366 1.27 8.28 29.64
CA ALA A 366 0.89 7.68 30.92
C ALA A 366 0.34 8.72 31.90
N LEU A 367 0.99 9.90 32.00
CA LEU A 367 0.51 11.02 32.82
C LEU A 367 -0.85 11.54 32.35
N LEU A 368 -1.07 11.66 31.03
CA LEU A 368 -2.37 12.02 30.48
C LEU A 368 -3.45 11.00 30.85
N GLU A 369 -3.16 9.70 30.82
CA GLU A 369 -4.12 8.68 31.25
C GLU A 369 -4.47 8.81 32.74
N GLU A 370 -3.53 9.22 33.60
CA GLU A 370 -3.84 9.55 34.99
C GLU A 370 -4.77 10.77 35.11
N VAL A 371 -4.52 11.83 34.33
CA VAL A 371 -5.39 13.00 34.27
C VAL A 371 -6.80 12.59 33.81
N LYS A 372 -6.91 11.77 32.77
CA LYS A 372 -8.20 11.26 32.27
C LYS A 372 -8.94 10.42 33.31
N ASN A 373 -8.24 9.54 34.01
CA ASN A 373 -8.84 8.73 35.08
C ASN A 373 -9.35 9.61 36.21
N THR A 374 -8.60 10.66 36.57
CA THR A 374 -9.03 11.66 37.55
C THR A 374 -10.30 12.38 37.09
N CYS A 375 -10.38 12.82 35.83
CA CYS A 375 -11.58 13.43 35.26
C CYS A 375 -12.80 12.50 35.33
N LYS A 376 -12.64 11.21 35.00
CA LYS A 376 -13.73 10.22 35.09
C LYS A 376 -14.23 10.01 36.52
N SER A 377 -13.32 10.01 37.50
CA SER A 377 -13.70 9.90 38.91
C SER A 377 -14.49 11.12 39.38
N ILE A 378 -14.08 12.32 38.96
CA ILE A 378 -14.81 13.57 39.22
C ILE A 378 -16.20 13.52 38.57
N GLU A 379 -16.29 13.09 37.31
CA GLU A 379 -17.58 12.93 36.61
C GLU A 379 -18.53 11.99 37.37
N GLY A 380 -18.03 10.85 37.84
CA GLY A 380 -18.82 9.90 38.62
C GLY A 380 -19.32 10.47 39.95
N GLU A 381 -18.48 11.24 40.67
CA GLU A 381 -18.88 11.89 41.92
C GLU A 381 -19.94 12.97 41.68
N ILE A 382 -19.73 13.83 40.69
CA ILE A 382 -20.70 14.86 40.28
C ILE A 382 -22.03 14.20 39.91
N ALA A 383 -22.02 13.15 39.09
CA ALA A 383 -23.23 12.47 38.65
C ALA A 383 -24.02 11.88 39.83
N ALA A 384 -23.33 11.22 40.78
CA ALA A 384 -23.97 10.65 41.96
C ALA A 384 -24.59 11.72 42.87
N GLN A 385 -23.83 12.79 43.18
CA GLN A 385 -24.30 13.89 44.04
C GLN A 385 -25.42 14.69 43.40
N LEU A 386 -25.32 14.96 42.10
CA LEU A 386 -26.35 15.67 41.34
C LEU A 386 -27.67 14.91 41.35
N LEU A 387 -27.65 13.58 41.17
CA LEU A 387 -28.85 12.76 41.20
C LEU A 387 -29.56 12.82 42.56
N VAL A 388 -28.80 12.68 43.66
CA VAL A 388 -29.35 12.75 45.02
C VAL A 388 -29.93 14.13 45.30
N ASN A 389 -29.24 15.21 44.96
CA ASN A 389 -29.72 16.58 45.14
C ASN A 389 -30.98 16.85 44.31
N ALA A 390 -30.98 16.46 43.03
CA ALA A 390 -32.11 16.65 42.14
C ALA A 390 -33.36 15.88 42.64
N ALA A 391 -33.20 14.64 43.10
CA ALA A 391 -34.29 13.83 43.63
C ALA A 391 -34.81 14.32 45.00
N SER A 392 -33.97 15.00 45.78
CA SER A 392 -34.31 15.49 47.13
C SER A 392 -34.91 16.90 47.12
N SER A 393 -34.80 17.63 46.01
CA SER A 393 -35.34 18.99 45.91
C SER A 393 -36.87 18.98 45.79
N LYS A 394 -37.54 19.78 46.63
CA LYS A 394 -39.01 19.89 46.64
C LYS A 394 -39.52 21.11 45.85
N ASP A 395 -38.77 22.21 45.87
CA ASP A 395 -39.24 23.51 45.35
C ASP A 395 -38.19 24.26 44.49
N ASP A 396 -36.96 23.75 44.35
CA ASP A 396 -35.91 24.36 43.51
C ASP A 396 -35.45 23.39 42.40
N PHE A 397 -35.89 23.66 41.17
CA PHE A 397 -35.61 22.83 39.99
C PHE A 397 -34.41 23.32 39.16
N LYS A 398 -33.61 24.25 39.70
CA LYS A 398 -32.42 24.75 39.01
C LYS A 398 -31.28 23.75 39.08
N LEU A 399 -30.41 23.77 38.07
CA LEU A 399 -29.16 23.03 38.11
C LEU A 399 -28.25 23.65 39.19
N PRO A 400 -27.84 22.89 40.23
CA PRO A 400 -26.95 23.39 41.27
C PRO A 400 -25.53 23.64 40.74
N ASP A 401 -24.72 24.37 41.49
CA ASP A 401 -23.31 24.57 41.18
C ASP A 401 -22.54 23.25 41.31
N LEU A 402 -22.23 22.64 40.17
CA LEU A 402 -21.57 21.33 40.09
C LEU A 402 -20.20 21.31 40.77
N ASN A 403 -19.53 22.46 40.89
CA ASN A 403 -18.22 22.50 41.56
C ASN A 403 -18.34 22.07 43.03
N GLN A 404 -19.49 22.29 43.66
CA GLN A 404 -19.74 21.91 45.07
C GLN A 404 -19.78 20.40 45.28
N PHE A 405 -19.98 19.63 44.21
CA PHE A 405 -20.03 18.17 44.26
C PHE A 405 -18.67 17.49 44.09
N VAL A 406 -17.63 18.26 43.79
CA VAL A 406 -16.27 17.73 43.66
C VAL A 406 -15.54 17.84 44.99
N SER A 407 -15.15 16.70 45.57
CA SER A 407 -14.41 16.70 46.83
C SER A 407 -13.02 17.34 46.72
N ASP A 408 -12.52 17.88 47.84
CA ASP A 408 -11.19 18.50 47.89
C ASP A 408 -10.06 17.54 47.52
N TYR A 409 -10.24 16.24 47.79
CA TYR A 409 -9.33 15.19 47.35
C TYR A 409 -9.15 15.21 45.83
N TRP A 410 -10.25 15.17 45.06
CA TRP A 410 -10.17 15.14 43.60
C TRP A 410 -9.72 16.47 43.02
N ARG A 411 -10.10 17.60 43.62
CA ARG A 411 -9.59 18.93 43.22
C ARG A 411 -8.07 19.00 43.35
N LEU A 412 -7.51 18.54 44.48
CA LEU A 412 -6.07 18.51 44.71
C LEU A 412 -5.35 17.52 43.77
N ARG A 413 -5.92 16.33 43.58
CA ARG A 413 -5.36 15.32 42.67
C ARG A 413 -5.32 15.83 41.22
N PHE A 414 -6.44 16.37 40.73
CA PHE A 414 -6.51 16.97 39.39
C PHE A 414 -5.44 18.05 39.19
N ARG A 415 -5.30 18.97 40.15
CA ARG A 415 -4.28 20.03 40.09
C ARG A 415 -2.86 19.47 40.03
N ARG A 416 -2.55 18.47 40.88
CA ARG A 416 -1.20 17.86 40.92
C ARG A 416 -0.87 17.09 39.65
N SER A 417 -1.78 16.22 39.18
CA SER A 417 -1.58 15.44 37.95
C SER A 417 -1.48 16.34 36.71
N LEU A 418 -2.24 17.45 36.67
CA LEU A 418 -2.14 18.42 35.59
C LEU A 418 -0.79 19.16 35.64
N GLN A 419 -0.36 19.59 36.81
CA GLN A 419 0.93 20.27 36.98
C GLN A 419 2.11 19.36 36.58
N SER A 420 2.09 18.08 36.97
CA SER A 420 3.15 17.14 36.60
C SER A 420 3.18 16.80 35.11
N TRP A 421 2.04 16.92 34.42
CA TRP A 421 1.96 16.65 33.00
C TRP A 421 2.44 17.81 32.12
N LYS A 422 2.38 19.06 32.61
CA LYS A 422 2.82 20.24 31.84
C LYS A 422 4.34 20.31 31.72
N THR A 423 4.81 20.85 30.59
CA THR A 423 6.24 21.04 30.30
C THR A 423 6.48 22.30 29.47
N ASP A 424 7.68 22.87 29.58
CA ASP A 424 8.15 23.99 28.75
C ASP A 424 8.91 23.51 27.50
N GLU A 425 9.19 22.21 27.39
CA GLU A 425 9.84 21.61 26.21
C GLU A 425 8.89 21.54 25.01
N TRP A 426 9.44 21.68 23.80
CA TRP A 426 8.63 21.55 22.59
C TRP A 426 8.28 20.09 22.29
N PRO A 427 7.09 19.81 21.72
CA PRO A 427 6.69 18.46 21.34
C PRO A 427 7.66 17.80 20.36
N MET A 428 8.09 16.58 20.66
CA MET A 428 9.05 15.85 19.82
C MET A 428 8.50 15.63 18.40
N ILE A 429 9.36 15.71 17.40
CA ILE A 429 8.99 15.44 16.00
C ILE A 429 8.94 13.94 15.67
N VAL A 430 9.38 13.06 16.58
CA VAL A 430 9.44 11.60 16.40
C VAL A 430 8.97 10.87 17.65
N THR A 431 8.30 9.73 17.48
CA THR A 431 7.72 8.96 18.61
C THR A 431 8.62 7.85 19.16
N HIS A 432 9.73 7.55 18.47
CA HIS A 432 10.64 6.44 18.78
C HIS A 432 12.08 6.93 18.95
N LEU A 433 12.91 6.07 19.55
CA LEU A 433 14.37 6.17 19.47
C LEU A 433 14.83 5.41 18.22
N LEU A 434 15.33 6.13 17.22
CA LEU A 434 15.90 5.51 16.02
C LEU A 434 17.24 4.83 16.34
N GLN A 435 17.63 3.85 15.52
CA GLN A 435 18.98 3.28 15.59
C GLN A 435 20.04 4.31 15.19
N ASP A 436 19.81 5.00 14.07
CA ASP A 436 20.60 6.16 13.62
C ASP A 436 19.67 7.36 13.40
N ASP A 437 19.57 8.21 14.41
CA ASP A 437 18.72 9.39 14.40
C ASP A 437 19.32 10.53 13.56
N HIS A 438 20.65 10.66 13.53
CA HIS A 438 21.31 11.78 12.88
C HIS A 438 21.31 11.64 11.35
N SER A 439 21.43 10.41 10.83
CA SER A 439 21.44 10.15 9.40
C SER A 439 20.05 9.91 8.81
N ASP A 440 19.00 9.79 9.63
CA ASP A 440 17.64 9.54 9.17
C ASP A 440 17.16 10.66 8.24
N ALA A 441 16.78 10.31 7.01
CA ALA A 441 16.50 11.29 5.97
C ALA A 441 15.27 12.16 6.28
N ILE A 442 14.22 11.57 6.88
CA ILE A 442 13.02 12.32 7.28
C ILE A 442 13.37 13.31 8.39
N LEU A 443 14.04 12.86 9.46
CA LEU A 443 14.44 13.73 10.56
C LEU A 443 15.40 14.83 10.11
N LYS A 444 16.38 14.48 9.28
CA LYS A 444 17.31 15.44 8.70
C LYS A 444 16.56 16.51 7.91
N GLY A 445 15.66 16.12 7.01
CA GLY A 445 14.85 17.09 6.25
C GLY A 445 13.99 17.97 7.15
N LEU A 446 13.33 17.40 8.18
CA LEU A 446 12.53 18.17 9.13
C LEU A 446 13.38 19.20 9.89
N ARG A 447 14.61 18.83 10.26
CA ARG A 447 15.57 19.71 10.94
C ARG A 447 16.08 20.82 10.03
N GLU A 448 16.41 20.49 8.77
CA GLU A 448 16.87 21.44 7.76
C GLU A 448 15.81 22.50 7.46
N GLU A 449 14.54 22.09 7.33
CA GLU A 449 13.40 23.01 7.12
C GLU A 449 12.91 23.70 8.42
N GLN A 450 13.53 23.38 9.56
CA GLN A 450 13.22 23.93 10.88
C GLN A 450 11.77 23.67 11.33
N LEU A 451 11.24 22.48 11.05
CA LEU A 451 9.92 22.04 11.50
C LEU A 451 10.06 21.31 12.84
N PHE A 452 10.08 22.08 13.93
CA PHE A 452 10.35 21.59 15.29
C PHE A 452 9.12 21.55 16.22
N ASN A 453 7.91 21.68 15.66
CA ASN A 453 6.68 21.84 16.43
C ASN A 453 6.68 23.05 17.38
N SER A 454 7.33 24.16 16.98
CA SER A 454 7.38 25.38 17.79
C SER A 454 5.97 25.88 18.12
N PRO A 455 5.73 26.54 19.26
CA PRO A 455 4.41 27.06 19.62
C PRO A 455 3.75 27.94 18.56
N ILE A 456 4.56 28.68 17.79
CA ILE A 456 4.09 29.57 16.71
C ILE A 456 3.75 28.85 15.40
N ASP A 457 4.22 27.61 15.21
CA ASP A 457 3.97 26.87 13.98
C ASP A 457 2.49 26.50 13.86
N LYS A 458 1.88 26.78 12.72
CA LYS A 458 0.54 26.31 12.35
C LYS A 458 0.57 24.88 11.79
N VAL A 459 1.73 24.41 11.32
CA VAL A 459 1.95 23.04 10.86
C VAL A 459 2.80 22.30 11.89
N LYS A 460 2.27 21.20 12.41
CA LYS A 460 2.93 20.28 13.32
C LYS A 460 3.27 18.98 12.57
N VAL A 461 4.34 18.31 12.99
CA VAL A 461 4.84 17.07 12.39
C VAL A 461 5.01 15.98 13.44
N VAL A 462 4.67 14.76 13.06
CA VAL A 462 4.87 13.55 13.87
C VAL A 462 5.39 12.44 12.97
N PHE A 463 6.66 12.08 13.14
CA PHE A 463 7.27 10.91 12.54
C PHE A 463 7.05 9.69 13.44
N HIS A 464 6.28 8.73 12.93
CA HIS A 464 6.03 7.45 13.57
C HIS A 464 6.73 6.33 12.75
N PRO A 465 7.98 5.97 13.09
CA PRO A 465 8.80 5.02 12.34
C PRO A 465 8.37 3.54 12.45
N GLU A 466 7.08 3.25 12.61
CA GLU A 466 6.51 1.91 12.73
C GLU A 466 5.13 1.86 12.06
N PHE A 467 4.70 0.70 11.56
CA PHE A 467 3.33 0.53 11.08
C PHE A 467 2.33 0.52 12.25
N ILE A 468 1.20 1.19 12.06
CA ILE A 468 0.15 1.26 13.07
C ILE A 468 -0.56 -0.09 13.21
N SER A 469 -0.54 -0.62 14.43
CA SER A 469 -1.17 -1.88 14.82
C SER A 469 -2.06 -1.69 16.05
N PRO A 470 -3.06 -2.56 16.29
CA PRO A 470 -3.90 -2.50 17.49
C PRO A 470 -3.12 -2.58 18.81
N THR A 471 -1.97 -3.23 18.80
CA THR A 471 -1.07 -3.37 19.96
C THR A 471 -0.18 -2.15 20.17
N ASN A 472 -0.19 -1.18 19.25
CA ASN A 472 0.58 0.04 19.36
C ASN A 472 0.12 0.86 20.57
N PRO A 473 1.02 1.14 21.53
CA PRO A 473 0.66 1.78 22.79
C PRO A 473 0.33 3.26 22.64
N LEU A 474 0.55 3.91 21.48
CA LEU A 474 0.31 5.34 21.27
C LEU A 474 -1.07 5.61 20.70
N PHE A 475 -1.46 4.89 19.64
CA PHE A 475 -2.72 5.12 18.92
C PHE A 475 -3.87 4.21 19.38
N GLY A 476 -3.60 2.92 19.64
CA GLY A 476 -4.65 1.93 19.90
C GLY A 476 -5.62 1.73 18.72
N LEU A 477 -5.11 1.86 17.50
CA LEU A 477 -5.85 1.83 16.23
C LEU A 477 -5.25 0.77 15.29
N GLU A 478 -6.07 0.21 14.40
CA GLU A 478 -5.54 -0.39 13.17
C GLU A 478 -5.15 0.70 12.17
N TYR A 479 -4.19 0.42 11.29
CA TYR A 479 -3.84 1.33 10.19
C TYR A 479 -5.07 1.79 9.38
N SER A 480 -6.00 0.87 9.06
CA SER A 480 -7.23 1.19 8.33
C SER A 480 -8.12 2.20 9.06
N GLN A 481 -8.12 2.17 10.40
CA GLN A 481 -8.89 3.04 11.27
C GLN A 481 -8.21 4.41 11.40
N PHE A 482 -6.87 4.42 11.51
CA PHE A 482 -6.07 5.65 11.47
C PHE A 482 -6.30 6.44 10.18
N VAL A 483 -6.26 5.76 9.02
CA VAL A 483 -6.54 6.39 7.72
C VAL A 483 -7.92 7.06 7.76
N ARG A 484 -8.97 6.35 8.19
CA ARG A 484 -10.34 6.90 8.30
C ARG A 484 -10.44 8.08 9.26
N GLY A 485 -9.65 8.11 10.33
CA GLY A 485 -9.60 9.22 11.27
C GLY A 485 -8.94 10.48 10.69
N CYS A 486 -8.11 10.34 9.65
CA CYS A 486 -7.44 11.46 9.00
C CYS A 486 -8.35 12.24 8.04
N HIS A 487 -7.89 13.44 7.67
CA HIS A 487 -8.58 14.36 6.76
C HIS A 487 -8.11 14.23 5.32
N MET A 488 -6.82 13.96 5.10
CA MET A 488 -6.27 13.75 3.76
C MET A 488 -4.98 12.93 3.81
N GLY A 489 -4.80 12.05 2.83
CA GLY A 489 -3.53 11.38 2.55
C GLY A 489 -2.68 12.20 1.56
N VAL A 490 -1.36 12.17 1.71
CA VAL A 490 -0.42 12.95 0.89
C VAL A 490 0.68 12.02 0.37
N PHE A 491 0.60 11.61 -0.89
CA PHE A 491 1.49 10.63 -1.53
C PHE A 491 2.00 11.15 -2.89
N PRO A 492 2.79 12.23 -2.93
CA PRO A 492 3.22 12.85 -4.16
C PRO A 492 4.43 12.09 -4.74
N SER A 493 4.32 10.78 -4.92
CA SER A 493 5.43 9.89 -5.27
C SER A 493 6.16 10.32 -6.53
N TYR A 494 7.47 10.10 -6.59
CA TYR A 494 8.26 10.21 -7.80
C TYR A 494 8.23 8.90 -8.59
N TYR A 495 8.49 7.77 -7.93
CA TYR A 495 8.45 6.44 -8.55
C TYR A 495 7.43 5.55 -7.83
N GLU A 496 6.29 5.34 -8.49
CA GLU A 496 5.20 4.53 -7.95
C GLU A 496 4.46 3.81 -9.10
N PRO A 497 4.80 2.55 -9.39
CA PRO A 497 4.21 1.85 -10.53
C PRO A 497 2.68 1.77 -10.51
N TRP A 498 2.10 1.71 -9.31
CA TRP A 498 0.65 1.83 -9.10
C TRP A 498 0.30 2.82 -7.99
N GLY A 499 0.50 2.49 -6.72
CA GLY A 499 0.09 3.33 -5.59
C GLY A 499 -1.18 2.81 -4.92
N TYR A 500 -1.03 1.75 -4.12
CA TYR A 500 -2.13 1.19 -3.32
C TYR A 500 -2.61 2.12 -2.22
N THR A 501 -1.68 2.83 -1.58
CA THR A 501 -1.99 3.70 -0.44
C THR A 501 -3.01 4.80 -0.77
N PRO A 502 -2.86 5.60 -1.86
CA PRO A 502 -3.89 6.56 -2.23
C PRO A 502 -5.21 5.89 -2.63
N LEU A 503 -5.18 4.73 -3.29
CA LEU A 503 -6.39 3.96 -3.62
C LEU A 503 -7.14 3.50 -2.36
N GLU A 504 -6.43 3.00 -1.35
CA GLU A 504 -7.00 2.62 -0.06
C GLU A 504 -7.59 3.83 0.69
N CYS A 505 -7.01 5.02 0.53
CA CYS A 505 -7.55 6.25 1.12
C CYS A 505 -8.93 6.58 0.53
N ILE A 506 -9.06 6.58 -0.80
CA ILE A 506 -10.35 6.91 -1.43
C ILE A 506 -11.41 5.85 -1.12
N ALA A 507 -11.04 4.57 -1.09
CA ALA A 507 -11.93 3.50 -0.68
C ALA A 507 -12.41 3.65 0.79
N ARG A 508 -11.67 4.40 1.61
CA ARG A 508 -12.01 4.69 3.00
C ARG A 508 -12.72 6.04 3.22
N GLY A 509 -13.04 6.76 2.14
CA GLY A 509 -13.64 8.09 2.21
C GLY A 509 -12.65 9.14 2.72
N VAL A 510 -11.37 9.03 2.33
CA VAL A 510 -10.31 9.98 2.69
C VAL A 510 -9.72 10.56 1.41
N PRO A 511 -9.85 11.88 1.17
CA PRO A 511 -9.28 12.50 -0.02
C PRO A 511 -7.77 12.38 -0.01
N THR A 512 -7.16 12.40 -1.18
CA THR A 512 -5.73 12.10 -1.29
C THR A 512 -5.04 12.98 -2.33
N ILE A 513 -3.83 13.42 -2.04
CA ILE A 513 -2.91 13.98 -3.03
C ILE A 513 -2.03 12.84 -3.55
N THR A 514 -1.94 12.69 -4.86
CA THR A 514 -0.99 11.80 -5.54
C THR A 514 -0.21 12.59 -6.60
N SER A 515 0.53 11.94 -7.49
CA SER A 515 1.26 12.58 -8.59
C SER A 515 0.87 11.98 -9.95
N ASP A 516 1.14 12.72 -11.02
CA ASP A 516 1.03 12.24 -12.40
C ASP A 516 2.15 11.23 -12.79
N LEU A 517 3.17 11.06 -11.95
CA LEU A 517 4.20 10.02 -12.05
C LEU A 517 3.82 8.71 -11.30
N SER A 518 2.68 8.71 -10.60
CA SER A 518 2.12 7.52 -9.96
C SER A 518 1.12 6.85 -10.90
N GLY A 519 1.17 5.51 -10.99
CA GLY A 519 0.24 4.76 -11.84
C GLY A 519 -1.24 5.02 -11.52
N PHE A 520 -1.59 5.11 -10.23
CA PHE A 520 -2.92 5.44 -9.74
C PHE A 520 -3.30 6.87 -10.11
N GLY A 521 -2.40 7.83 -9.93
CA GLY A 521 -2.66 9.23 -10.25
C GLY A 521 -2.89 9.46 -11.73
N SER A 522 -2.02 8.90 -12.58
CA SER A 522 -2.17 8.92 -14.03
C SER A 522 -3.48 8.24 -14.49
N TYR A 523 -3.82 7.09 -13.91
CA TYR A 523 -5.04 6.37 -14.24
C TYR A 523 -6.31 7.13 -13.82
N THR A 524 -6.33 7.71 -12.59
CA THR A 524 -7.44 8.54 -12.12
C THR A 524 -7.64 9.77 -13.01
N GLU A 525 -6.56 10.45 -13.40
CA GLU A 525 -6.66 11.64 -14.23
C GLU A 525 -7.26 11.34 -15.62
N ASN A 526 -6.92 10.18 -16.19
CA ASN A 526 -7.50 9.72 -17.46
C ASN A 526 -9.00 9.37 -17.33
N ILE A 527 -9.45 8.92 -16.16
CA ILE A 527 -10.88 8.66 -15.90
C ILE A 527 -11.64 9.97 -15.69
N ASN A 528 -11.15 10.82 -14.77
CA ASN A 528 -11.74 12.11 -14.45
C ASN A 528 -10.70 13.02 -13.79
N ALA A 529 -10.32 14.10 -14.48
CA ALA A 529 -9.36 15.07 -14.00
C ALA A 529 -9.94 16.06 -12.95
N ASN A 530 -11.25 16.08 -12.72
CA ASN A 530 -11.87 16.98 -11.75
C ASN A 530 -11.69 16.48 -10.31
N SER A 531 -10.69 17.01 -9.61
CA SER A 531 -10.37 16.64 -8.23
C SER A 531 -11.50 16.90 -7.23
N GLN A 532 -12.47 17.77 -7.56
CA GLN A 532 -13.63 18.02 -6.70
C GLN A 532 -14.66 16.88 -6.78
N GLU A 533 -14.70 16.16 -7.90
CA GLU A 533 -15.59 15.02 -8.13
C GLU A 533 -14.93 13.69 -7.77
N THR A 534 -13.61 13.59 -7.86
CA THR A 534 -12.88 12.35 -7.53
C THR A 534 -12.34 12.34 -6.11
N GLY A 535 -12.13 13.51 -5.50
CA GLY A 535 -11.41 13.68 -4.24
C GLY A 535 -9.92 13.25 -4.32
N VAL A 536 -9.41 13.03 -5.52
CA VAL A 536 -8.01 12.74 -5.84
C VAL A 536 -7.39 13.98 -6.47
N TYR A 537 -6.38 14.53 -5.81
CA TYR A 537 -5.65 15.71 -6.26
C TYR A 537 -4.34 15.23 -6.88
N VAL A 538 -4.17 15.40 -8.19
CA VAL A 538 -2.99 14.92 -8.92
C VAL A 538 -1.98 16.07 -9.03
N LEU A 539 -0.88 15.98 -8.28
CA LEU A 539 0.25 16.89 -8.37
C LEU A 539 1.00 16.67 -9.68
N LYS A 540 1.16 17.74 -10.45
CA LYS A 540 1.99 17.74 -11.65
C LYS A 540 3.47 17.77 -11.29
N ARG A 541 4.13 16.64 -11.49
CA ARG A 541 5.56 16.45 -11.30
C ARG A 541 6.28 16.19 -12.62
N LYS A 542 5.59 15.62 -13.60
CA LYS A 542 6.13 15.47 -14.95
C LYS A 542 6.46 16.84 -15.55
N ASP A 543 7.62 16.96 -16.18
CA ASP A 543 8.12 18.18 -16.82
C ASP A 543 8.20 19.41 -15.87
N LYS A 544 8.26 19.18 -14.55
CA LYS A 544 8.37 20.23 -13.54
C LYS A 544 9.65 20.07 -12.72
N THR A 545 10.23 21.21 -12.36
CA THR A 545 11.31 21.24 -11.37
C THR A 545 10.77 20.90 -9.98
N GLU A 546 11.65 20.37 -9.12
CA GLU A 546 11.30 20.06 -7.74
C GLU A 546 10.71 21.28 -7.00
N ALA A 547 11.29 22.46 -7.19
CA ALA A 547 10.81 23.70 -6.58
C ALA A 547 9.38 24.07 -6.99
N GLN A 548 9.02 23.85 -8.27
CA GLN A 548 7.66 24.06 -8.75
C GLN A 548 6.70 23.04 -8.16
N SER A 549 7.07 21.76 -8.12
CA SER A 549 6.24 20.71 -7.50
C SER A 549 6.02 20.96 -6.00
N VAL A 550 7.05 21.40 -5.28
CA VAL A 550 6.96 21.79 -3.86
C VAL A 550 5.99 22.96 -3.66
N GLU A 551 6.09 24.00 -4.49
CA GLU A 551 5.20 25.17 -4.40
C GLU A 551 3.74 24.80 -4.73
N ASP A 552 3.53 23.98 -5.76
CA ASP A 552 2.18 23.53 -6.15
C ASP A 552 1.57 22.59 -5.09
N LEU A 553 2.36 21.70 -4.49
CA LEU A 553 1.91 20.88 -3.36
C LEU A 553 1.51 21.76 -2.17
N ALA A 554 2.30 22.77 -1.82
CA ALA A 554 1.97 23.70 -0.75
C ALA A 554 0.66 24.47 -1.03
N LYS A 555 0.40 24.86 -2.29
CA LYS A 555 -0.87 25.50 -2.69
C LYS A 555 -2.05 24.55 -2.56
N MET A 556 -1.91 23.29 -2.99
CA MET A 556 -2.97 22.28 -2.86
C MET A 556 -3.33 22.06 -1.38
N LEU A 557 -2.31 21.93 -0.53
CA LEU A 557 -2.49 21.78 0.91
C LEU A 557 -3.17 23.01 1.53
N LEU A 558 -2.73 24.22 1.16
CA LEU A 558 -3.34 25.47 1.62
C LEU A 558 -4.81 25.58 1.21
N GLN A 559 -5.15 25.23 -0.03
CA GLN A 559 -6.51 25.23 -0.53
C GLN A 559 -7.37 24.25 0.28
N PHE A 560 -6.88 23.05 0.55
CA PHE A 560 -7.56 22.06 1.40
C PHE A 560 -7.75 22.58 2.83
N SER A 561 -6.73 23.24 3.41
CA SER A 561 -6.81 23.85 4.74
C SER A 561 -7.90 24.92 4.89
N LYS A 562 -8.28 25.58 3.80
CA LYS A 562 -9.37 26.59 3.78
C LYS A 562 -10.77 26.00 3.60
N THR A 563 -10.89 24.70 3.41
CA THR A 563 -12.21 24.04 3.27
C THR A 563 -12.98 24.07 4.60
N ASN A 564 -14.31 24.01 4.53
CA ASN A 564 -15.16 23.90 5.72
C ASN A 564 -15.56 22.43 6.00
N TYR A 565 -16.16 22.20 7.16
CA TYR A 565 -16.60 20.87 7.58
C TYR A 565 -17.58 20.23 6.59
N ASN A 566 -18.57 20.98 6.11
CA ASN A 566 -19.61 20.47 5.19
C ASN A 566 -18.99 20.02 3.85
N TYR A 567 -18.08 20.81 3.29
CA TYR A 567 -17.35 20.45 2.07
C TYR A 567 -16.59 19.14 2.27
N ARG A 568 -15.86 18.99 3.38
CA ARG A 568 -15.13 17.77 3.68
C ARG A 568 -16.07 16.57 3.86
N ALA A 569 -17.18 16.73 4.57
CA ALA A 569 -18.16 15.66 4.76
C ALA A 569 -18.77 15.19 3.42
N ILE A 570 -19.13 16.13 2.54
CA ILE A 570 -19.61 15.82 1.17
C ILE A 570 -18.53 15.07 0.38
N MET A 571 -17.29 15.58 0.40
CA MET A 571 -16.15 14.95 -0.29
C MET A 571 -15.94 13.49 0.12
N ARG A 572 -16.07 13.16 1.42
CA ARG A 572 -15.95 11.78 1.91
C ARG A 572 -16.99 10.83 1.30
N ASN A 573 -18.21 11.32 1.08
CA ASN A 573 -19.27 10.54 0.45
C ASN A 573 -19.02 10.37 -1.05
N THR A 574 -18.59 11.43 -1.74
CA THR A 574 -18.23 11.39 -3.17
C THR A 574 -17.12 10.36 -3.44
N LEU A 575 -16.12 10.29 -2.56
CA LEU A 575 -15.00 9.34 -2.65
C LEU A 575 -15.45 7.88 -2.62
N GLU A 576 -16.48 7.55 -1.84
CA GLU A 576 -17.00 6.18 -1.78
C GLU A 576 -17.55 5.76 -3.15
N GLU A 577 -18.34 6.63 -3.79
CA GLU A 577 -18.88 6.37 -5.12
C GLU A 577 -17.77 6.24 -6.16
N PHE A 578 -16.82 7.19 -6.15
CA PHE A 578 -15.69 7.16 -7.08
C PHE A 578 -14.81 5.92 -6.91
N SER A 579 -14.60 5.46 -5.67
CA SER A 579 -13.78 4.27 -5.39
C SER A 579 -14.32 3.00 -6.05
N ARG A 580 -15.64 2.93 -6.36
CA ARG A 580 -16.25 1.81 -7.09
C ARG A 580 -15.72 1.65 -8.52
N THR A 581 -15.07 2.65 -9.08
CA THR A 581 -14.39 2.54 -10.39
C THR A 581 -13.17 1.62 -10.33
N PHE A 582 -12.60 1.44 -9.13
CA PHE A 582 -11.44 0.59 -8.86
C PHE A 582 -11.80 -0.79 -8.32
N ASP A 583 -13.09 -1.14 -8.34
CA ASP A 583 -13.51 -2.47 -7.94
C ASP A 583 -13.09 -3.51 -9.00
N TRP A 584 -12.60 -4.67 -8.53
CA TRP A 584 -12.15 -5.73 -9.42
C TRP A 584 -13.22 -6.22 -10.40
N HIS A 585 -14.51 -6.17 -10.06
CA HIS A 585 -15.57 -6.54 -11.01
C HIS A 585 -15.62 -5.60 -12.22
N LYS A 586 -15.12 -4.36 -12.10
CA LYS A 586 -14.97 -3.42 -13.23
C LYS A 586 -13.61 -3.54 -13.89
N LEU A 587 -12.53 -3.65 -13.11
CA LEU A 587 -11.17 -3.64 -13.65
C LEU A 587 -10.74 -4.97 -14.29
N ARG A 588 -11.41 -6.10 -13.96
CA ARG A 588 -11.13 -7.41 -14.58
C ARG A 588 -11.26 -7.38 -16.10
N ILE A 589 -12.09 -6.50 -16.67
CA ILE A 589 -12.24 -6.37 -18.12
C ILE A 589 -10.89 -6.20 -18.84
N HIS A 590 -9.94 -5.50 -18.23
CA HIS A 590 -8.60 -5.34 -18.79
C HIS A 590 -7.78 -6.63 -18.79
N TYR A 591 -7.97 -7.49 -17.79
CA TYR A 591 -7.38 -8.84 -17.78
C TYR A 591 -8.04 -9.72 -18.85
N ASP A 592 -9.37 -9.65 -18.99
CA ASP A 592 -10.10 -10.39 -20.03
C ASP A 592 -9.66 -9.95 -21.44
N GLU A 593 -9.41 -8.67 -21.66
CA GLU A 593 -8.82 -8.13 -22.89
C GLU A 593 -7.41 -8.65 -23.14
N ALA A 594 -6.57 -8.71 -22.10
CA ALA A 594 -5.22 -9.29 -22.21
C ALA A 594 -5.27 -10.77 -22.58
N TYR A 595 -6.19 -11.54 -21.99
CA TYR A 595 -6.38 -12.95 -22.31
C TYR A 595 -6.92 -13.15 -23.73
N ALA A 596 -7.88 -12.33 -24.16
CA ALA A 596 -8.39 -12.37 -25.53
C ALA A 596 -7.31 -12.03 -26.57
N LYS A 597 -6.35 -11.15 -26.23
CA LYS A 597 -5.17 -10.86 -27.07
C LYS A 597 -4.22 -12.06 -27.12
N ALA A 598 -3.95 -12.70 -25.98
CA ALA A 598 -3.08 -13.87 -25.91
C ALA A 598 -3.61 -15.05 -26.76
N VAL A 599 -4.92 -15.30 -26.74
CA VAL A 599 -5.55 -16.40 -27.50
C VAL A 599 -5.52 -16.19 -29.02
N LYS A 600 -5.36 -14.95 -29.49
CA LYS A 600 -5.34 -14.61 -30.93
C LYS A 600 -3.99 -14.79 -31.60
N LYS A 601 -2.89 -14.75 -30.83
CA LYS A 601 -1.57 -15.17 -31.31
C LYS A 601 -1.48 -16.69 -31.22
#